data_AF-A0AA36DLI9-F1
#
_entry.id   AF-A0AA36DLI9-F1
#
_cell.length_a   1.000
_cell.length_b   1.000
_cell.length_c   1.000
_cell.angle_alpha   90.00
_cell.angle_beta   90.00
_cell.angle_gamma   90.00
#
_symmetry.space_group_name_H-M   'P 1'
#
loop_
_entity.id
_entity.type
_entity.pdbx_description
1 polymer ?
#
loop_
_entity_poly.entity_id
_entity_poly.type
_entity_poly.pdbx_seq_one_letter_code
_entity_poly.pdbx_strand_id
1 'polypeptide(L)'
;MLLRNGVGPFKWVKTVRSDPIVCGIGAFLAAPFLHLFRIFISVNIVTAWICIFIAITAVCFIWAILMDLMMDIIIPPRRNTAIAWQMMISHAFGDASGPYIIGEISDAVRGDDTSPGANFKSLVASFHLPNLLLLLSAILFFCSAYTFVNDNKKFKKIMASMDGIPISKESDVFKPDAKQLAAEERLGSTQSSHDQ
;
A
#
# COMPACT_ATOMS: atom_id res chain seq x y z
N MET A 1 18.14 4.53 -3.33
CA MET A 1 17.36 3.51 -2.60
C MET A 1 18.22 2.26 -2.53
N LEU A 2 18.73 1.89 -1.35
CA LEU A 2 19.40 0.60 -1.15
C LEU A 2 18.39 -0.48 -1.51
N LEU A 3 18.72 -1.33 -2.48
CA LEU A 3 17.95 -2.52 -2.79
C LEU A 3 17.98 -3.42 -1.56
N ARG A 4 17.02 -3.27 -0.65
CA ARG A 4 16.84 -4.22 0.46
C ARG A 4 16.63 -5.58 -0.16
N ASN A 5 17.61 -6.44 0.03
CA ASN A 5 17.54 -7.83 -0.34
C ASN A 5 16.42 -8.48 0.48
N GLY A 6 15.33 -8.87 -0.18
CA GLY A 6 14.31 -9.70 0.45
C GLY A 6 14.88 -11.09 0.70
N VAL A 7 14.74 -11.58 1.94
CA VAL A 7 15.01 -12.96 2.34
C VAL A 7 13.70 -13.75 2.37
N GLY A 8 13.66 -14.93 1.73
CA GLY A 8 12.50 -15.84 1.71
C GLY A 8 11.88 -16.08 0.32
N PRO A 9 10.62 -16.60 0.25
CA PRO A 9 9.97 -17.02 -1.00
C PRO A 9 9.67 -15.89 -1.99
N PHE A 10 9.85 -14.62 -1.59
CA PHE A 10 9.67 -13.43 -2.43
C PHE A 10 10.95 -12.92 -3.11
N LYS A 11 12.03 -13.73 -3.14
CA LYS A 11 13.33 -13.40 -3.76
C LYS A 11 13.22 -12.95 -5.24
N TRP A 12 12.16 -13.35 -5.94
CA TRP A 12 12.01 -13.19 -7.39
C TRP A 12 11.20 -11.98 -7.86
N VAL A 13 10.54 -11.24 -6.96
CA VAL A 13 9.72 -10.07 -7.34
C VAL A 13 10.37 -8.78 -6.83
N LYS A 14 11.61 -8.52 -7.27
CA LYS A 14 12.22 -7.18 -7.15
C LYS A 14 11.67 -6.31 -8.28
N THR A 15 10.54 -5.67 -8.04
CA THR A 15 10.04 -4.67 -8.98
C THR A 15 9.89 -3.34 -8.27
N VAL A 16 10.33 -2.25 -8.90
CA VAL A 16 10.04 -0.87 -8.47
C VAL A 16 8.52 -0.62 -8.38
N ARG A 17 7.70 -1.53 -8.90
CA ARG A 17 6.24 -1.50 -8.84
C ARG A 17 5.65 -2.21 -7.61
N SER A 18 6.47 -2.76 -6.71
CA SER A 18 5.97 -3.57 -5.58
C SER A 18 4.97 -2.80 -4.74
N ASP A 19 5.29 -1.55 -4.42
CA ASP A 19 4.56 -0.76 -3.44
C ASP A 19 3.11 -0.47 -3.89
N PRO A 20 2.86 0.07 -5.10
CA PRO A 20 1.49 0.28 -5.56
C PRO A 20 0.73 -1.04 -5.82
N ILE A 21 1.44 -2.12 -6.18
CA ILE A 21 0.80 -3.44 -6.37
C ILE A 21 0.34 -4.04 -5.03
N VAL A 22 1.19 -3.99 -4.01
CA VAL A 22 0.84 -4.48 -2.66
C VAL A 22 -0.31 -3.67 -2.08
N CYS A 23 -0.32 -2.36 -2.33
CA CYS A 23 -1.43 -1.49 -1.97
C CYS A 23 -2.75 -1.89 -2.67
N GLY A 24 -2.70 -2.17 -3.98
CA GLY A 24 -3.85 -2.66 -4.74
C GLY A 24 -4.36 -4.02 -4.26
N ILE A 25 -3.45 -4.96 -3.96
CA ILE A 25 -3.80 -6.26 -3.38
C ILE A 25 -4.40 -6.10 -1.98
N GLY A 26 -3.85 -5.20 -1.16
CA GLY A 26 -4.38 -4.89 0.17
C GLY A 26 -5.80 -4.36 0.10
N ALA A 27 -6.06 -3.40 -0.80
CA ALA A 27 -7.41 -2.84 -1.00
C ALA A 27 -8.39 -3.91 -1.52
N PHE A 28 -7.92 -4.72 -2.48
CA PHE A 28 -8.70 -5.83 -3.04
C PHE A 28 -8.99 -6.92 -2.01
N LEU A 29 -8.08 -7.18 -1.06
CA LEU A 29 -8.27 -8.14 0.03
C LEU A 29 -9.19 -7.58 1.11
N ALA A 30 -9.08 -6.29 1.44
CA ALA A 30 -9.93 -5.64 2.43
C ALA A 30 -11.42 -5.65 2.03
N ALA A 31 -11.74 -5.48 0.74
CA ALA A 31 -13.12 -5.47 0.23
C ALA A 31 -13.93 -6.75 0.56
N PRO A 32 -13.52 -7.98 0.17
CA PRO A 32 -14.25 -9.19 0.49
C PRO A 32 -14.32 -9.44 2.00
N PHE A 33 -13.28 -9.13 2.77
CA PHE A 33 -13.36 -9.27 4.23
C PHE A 33 -14.36 -8.32 4.88
N LEU A 34 -14.45 -7.08 4.41
CA LEU A 34 -15.46 -6.11 4.84
C LEU A 34 -16.87 -6.55 4.43
N HIS A 35 -17.03 -7.12 3.23
CA HIS A 35 -18.29 -7.69 2.79
C HIS A 35 -18.73 -8.90 3.63
N LEU A 36 -17.81 -9.81 3.94
CA LEU A 36 -18.06 -10.97 4.80
C LEU A 36 -18.43 -10.55 6.22
N PHE A 37 -17.76 -9.53 6.78
CA PHE A 37 -18.11 -8.96 8.09
C PHE A 37 -19.61 -8.62 8.15
N ARG A 38 -20.13 -7.96 7.12
CA ARG A 38 -21.54 -7.56 7.04
C ARG A 38 -22.51 -8.75 7.05
N ILE A 39 -22.15 -9.86 6.42
CA ILE A 39 -22.98 -11.08 6.39
C ILE A 39 -22.94 -11.79 7.75
N PHE A 40 -21.77 -11.86 8.37
CA PHE A 40 -21.58 -12.62 9.61
C PHE A 40 -21.99 -11.87 10.88
N ILE A 41 -22.13 -10.54 10.83
CA ILE A 41 -22.42 -9.73 12.02
C ILE A 41 -23.69 -10.15 12.77
N SER A 42 -24.71 -10.65 12.07
CA SER A 42 -25.97 -11.12 12.67
C SER A 42 -26.01 -12.63 12.97
N VAL A 43 -25.02 -13.39 12.51
CA VAL A 43 -24.97 -14.86 12.65
C VAL A 43 -23.95 -15.29 13.69
N ASN A 44 -22.71 -14.80 13.57
CA ASN A 44 -21.62 -15.15 14.47
C ASN A 44 -20.68 -13.95 14.69
N ILE A 45 -20.79 -13.37 15.88
CA ILE A 45 -20.01 -12.20 16.28
C ILE A 45 -18.50 -12.48 16.30
N VAL A 46 -18.07 -13.69 16.67
CA VAL A 46 -16.64 -14.05 16.76
C VAL A 46 -16.00 -14.02 15.37
N THR A 47 -16.67 -14.60 14.37
CA THR A 47 -16.22 -14.57 12.98
C THR A 47 -16.20 -13.13 12.44
N ALA A 48 -17.20 -12.32 12.78
CA ALA A 48 -17.23 -10.91 12.38
C ALA A 48 -16.02 -10.13 12.93
N TRP A 49 -15.65 -10.33 14.20
CA TRP A 49 -14.44 -9.72 14.79
C TRP A 49 -13.14 -10.13 14.10
N ILE A 50 -13.01 -11.39 13.71
CA ILE A 50 -11.83 -11.88 12.98
C ILE A 50 -11.78 -11.25 11.57
N CYS A 51 -12.92 -11.21 10.86
CA CYS A 51 -12.99 -10.61 9.52
C CYS A 51 -12.66 -9.12 9.53
N ILE A 52 -13.20 -8.35 10.48
CA ILE A 52 -12.93 -6.91 10.57
C ILE A 52 -11.47 -6.66 11.00
N PHE A 53 -10.89 -7.49 11.86
CA PHE A 53 -9.48 -7.41 12.21
C PHE A 53 -8.56 -7.55 10.99
N ILE A 54 -8.83 -8.55 10.13
CA ILE A 54 -8.06 -8.75 8.90
C ILE A 54 -8.26 -7.57 7.93
N ALA A 55 -9.49 -7.08 7.78
CA ALA A 55 -9.78 -5.93 6.92
C ALA A 55 -9.05 -4.65 7.39
N ILE A 56 -9.14 -4.32 8.68
CA ILE A 56 -8.43 -3.16 9.26
C ILE A 56 -6.92 -3.32 9.08
N THR A 57 -6.37 -4.50 9.39
CA THR A 57 -4.94 -4.78 9.22
C THR A 57 -4.48 -4.54 7.78
N ALA A 58 -5.23 -5.00 6.78
CA ALA A 58 -4.92 -4.77 5.37
C ALA A 58 -4.96 -3.27 5.01
N VAL A 59 -5.92 -2.52 5.54
CA VAL A 59 -6.01 -1.05 5.34
C VAL A 59 -4.86 -0.30 6.02
N CYS A 60 -4.42 -0.74 7.20
CA CYS A 60 -3.26 -0.15 7.88
C CYS A 60 -1.98 -0.29 7.04
N PHE A 61 -1.78 -1.44 6.36
CA PHE A 61 -0.64 -1.63 5.48
C PHE A 61 -0.68 -0.72 4.24
N ILE A 62 -1.87 -0.49 3.68
CA ILE A 62 -2.07 0.47 2.56
C ILE A 62 -1.55 1.86 2.96
N TRP A 63 -1.90 2.33 4.16
CA TRP A 63 -1.48 3.64 4.64
C TRP A 63 0.04 3.75 4.78
N ALA A 64 0.68 2.74 5.37
CA ALA A 64 2.14 2.71 5.51
C ALA A 64 2.86 2.74 4.15
N ILE A 65 2.43 1.90 3.20
CA ILE A 65 3.05 1.79 1.88
C ILE A 65 2.81 3.05 1.04
N LEU A 66 1.65 3.71 1.19
CA LEU A 66 1.35 4.95 0.47
C LEU A 66 2.34 6.07 0.84
N MET A 67 2.77 6.14 2.10
CA MET A 67 3.77 7.11 2.54
C MET A 67 5.12 6.85 1.90
N ASP A 68 5.55 5.58 1.85
CA ASP A 68 6.78 5.18 1.18
C ASP A 68 6.74 5.49 -0.32
N LEU A 69 5.60 5.24 -0.98
CA LEU A 69 5.37 5.56 -2.38
C LEU A 69 5.58 7.05 -2.69
N MET A 70 5.08 7.94 -1.82
CA MET A 70 5.22 9.39 -1.98
C MET A 70 6.70 9.82 -1.90
N MET A 71 7.47 9.21 -1.01
CA MET A 71 8.91 9.48 -0.88
C MET A 71 9.68 9.15 -2.16
N ASP A 72 9.21 8.15 -2.92
CA ASP A 72 9.84 7.66 -4.15
C ASP A 72 9.51 8.45 -5.42
N ILE A 73 8.51 9.34 -5.37
CA ILE A 73 8.14 10.19 -6.52
C ILE A 73 8.36 11.68 -6.26
N ILE A 74 8.48 12.11 -5.00
CA ILE A 74 8.61 13.52 -4.64
C ILE A 74 10.04 13.89 -4.24
N ILE A 75 10.54 14.95 -4.87
CA ILE A 75 11.85 15.58 -4.63
C ILE A 75 11.95 16.09 -3.18
N PRO A 76 13.08 15.89 -2.48
CA PRO A 76 13.18 16.17 -1.04
C PRO A 76 12.72 17.57 -0.59
N PRO A 77 13.13 18.69 -1.22
CA PRO A 77 12.70 20.03 -0.82
C PRO A 77 11.19 20.30 -0.74
N ARG A 78 10.35 19.57 -1.49
CA ARG A 78 8.88 19.79 -1.55
C ARG A 78 8.06 18.63 -0.99
N ARG A 79 8.75 17.63 -0.45
CA ARG A 79 8.19 16.37 0.07
C ARG A 79 7.24 16.58 1.23
N ASN A 80 7.63 17.41 2.21
CA ASN A 80 6.82 17.64 3.39
C ASN A 80 5.50 18.33 3.05
N THR A 81 5.51 19.28 2.10
CA THR A 81 4.29 19.93 1.61
C THR A 81 3.38 18.91 0.94
N ALA A 82 3.90 18.10 0.01
CA ALA A 82 3.10 17.11 -0.71
C ALA A 82 2.45 16.07 0.23
N ILE A 83 3.19 15.57 1.22
CA ILE A 83 2.65 14.64 2.23
C ILE A 83 1.61 15.34 3.11
N ALA A 84 1.85 16.59 3.51
CA ALA A 84 0.87 17.35 4.28
C ALA A 84 -0.44 17.55 3.51
N TRP A 85 -0.38 17.84 2.21
CA TRP A 85 -1.57 17.93 1.36
C TRP A 85 -2.29 16.59 1.23
N GLN A 86 -1.57 15.49 0.99
CA GLN A 86 -2.16 14.15 0.91
C GLN A 86 -2.85 13.77 2.22
N MET A 87 -2.22 14.02 3.37
CA MET A 87 -2.80 13.76 4.70
C MET A 87 -4.01 14.66 4.98
N MET A 88 -3.90 15.96 4.68
CA MET A 88 -5.00 16.91 4.86
C MET A 88 -6.24 16.48 4.10
N ILE A 89 -6.09 16.14 2.81
CA ILE A 89 -7.19 15.67 1.97
C ILE A 89 -7.74 14.34 2.52
N SER A 90 -6.87 13.39 2.86
CA SER A 90 -7.29 12.08 3.38
C SER A 90 -8.07 12.19 4.69
N HIS A 91 -7.67 13.04 5.63
CA HIS A 91 -8.37 13.20 6.91
C HIS A 91 -9.63 14.05 6.79
N ALA A 92 -9.62 15.10 5.96
CA ALA A 92 -10.80 15.93 5.74
C ALA A 92 -11.94 15.14 5.09
N PHE A 93 -11.64 14.34 4.06
CA PHE A 93 -12.66 13.54 3.38
C PHE A 93 -12.88 12.17 4.03
N GLY A 94 -11.85 11.53 4.57
CA GLY A 94 -11.98 10.24 5.24
C GLY A 94 -12.60 10.36 6.63
N ASP A 95 -11.89 10.97 7.56
CA ASP A 95 -12.25 10.94 8.98
C ASP A 95 -13.34 11.95 9.34
N ALA A 96 -13.28 13.16 8.77
CA ALA A 96 -14.27 14.19 9.08
C ALA A 96 -15.58 13.99 8.28
N SER A 97 -15.50 13.67 6.98
CA SER A 97 -16.70 13.53 6.15
C SER A 97 -17.26 12.10 6.10
N GLY A 98 -16.43 11.07 6.33
CA GLY A 98 -16.84 9.67 6.25
C GLY A 98 -18.01 9.30 7.18
N PRO A 99 -17.95 9.60 8.49
CA PRO A 99 -19.06 9.31 9.41
C PRO A 99 -20.34 10.04 9.04
N TYR A 100 -20.23 11.28 8.55
CA TYR A 100 -21.37 12.07 8.10
C TYR A 100 -22.05 11.45 6.87
N ILE A 101 -21.28 11.07 5.85
CA ILE A 101 -21.79 10.42 4.64
C ILE A 101 -22.43 9.06 4.95
N ILE A 102 -21.78 8.25 5.79
CA ILE A 102 -22.30 6.94 6.20
C ILE A 102 -23.58 7.10 7.04
N GLY A 103 -23.63 8.12 7.89
CA GLY A 103 -24.79 8.47 8.71
C GLY A 103 -26.00 8.85 7.85
N GLU A 104 -25.83 9.79 6.92
CA GLU A 104 -26.90 10.21 5.98
C GLU A 104 -27.43 9.03 5.17
N ILE A 105 -26.55 8.14 4.68
CA ILE A 105 -26.99 6.91 3.98
C ILE A 105 -27.73 5.97 4.92
N SER A 106 -27.29 5.84 6.17
CA SER A 106 -27.96 5.00 7.16
C SER A 106 -29.35 5.54 7.46
N ASP A 107 -29.51 6.85 7.62
CA ASP A 107 -30.81 7.48 7.86
C ASP A 107 -31.72 7.38 6.63
N ALA A 108 -31.17 7.55 5.42
CA ALA A 108 -31.93 7.37 4.17
C ALA A 108 -32.42 5.92 3.98
N VAL A 109 -31.61 4.92 4.37
CA VAL A 109 -32.00 3.49 4.31
C VAL A 109 -33.00 3.13 5.40
N ARG A 110 -32.94 3.80 6.57
CA ARG A 110 -33.83 3.57 7.71
C ARG A 110 -35.24 4.12 7.48
N GLY A 111 -35.36 5.29 6.85
CA GLY A 111 -36.64 6.01 6.77
C GLY A 111 -37.18 6.39 8.16
N ASP A 112 -38.49 6.25 8.37
CA ASP A 112 -39.17 6.67 9.61
C ASP A 112 -39.09 5.66 10.77
N ASP A 113 -38.49 4.48 10.55
CA ASP A 113 -38.42 3.42 11.55
C ASP A 113 -37.34 3.70 12.61
N THR A 114 -37.74 4.09 13.82
CA THR A 114 -36.82 4.42 14.93
C THR A 114 -36.41 3.23 15.80
N SER A 115 -36.81 2.01 15.43
CA SER A 115 -36.50 0.79 16.20
C SER A 115 -34.98 0.54 16.30
N PRO A 116 -34.45 0.10 17.45
CA PRO A 116 -33.03 -0.22 17.60
C PRO A 116 -32.51 -1.24 16.57
N GLY A 117 -33.34 -2.21 16.18
CA GLY A 117 -32.98 -3.20 15.16
C GLY A 117 -32.89 -2.61 13.75
N ALA A 118 -33.75 -1.63 13.44
CA ALA A 118 -33.72 -0.90 12.17
C ALA A 118 -32.47 0.00 12.08
N ASN A 119 -32.08 0.63 13.17
CA ASN A 119 -30.83 1.41 13.25
C ASN A 119 -29.60 0.54 12.96
N PHE A 120 -29.50 -0.64 13.60
CA PHE A 120 -28.40 -1.56 13.35
C PHE A 120 -28.38 -2.06 11.90
N LYS A 121 -29.52 -2.50 11.36
CA LYS A 121 -29.61 -3.01 9.99
C LYS A 121 -29.28 -1.95 8.94
N SER A 122 -29.72 -0.71 9.16
CA SER A 122 -29.44 0.41 8.26
C SER A 122 -27.97 0.79 8.27
N LEU A 123 -27.34 0.83 9.45
CA LEU A 123 -25.91 1.06 9.57
C LEU A 123 -25.09 -0.04 8.88
N VAL A 124 -25.46 -1.30 9.11
CA VAL A 124 -24.85 -2.47 8.45
C VAL A 124 -25.01 -2.39 6.93
N ALA A 125 -26.15 -1.89 6.43
CA ALA A 125 -26.35 -1.64 5.01
C ALA A 125 -25.45 -0.51 4.47
N SER A 126 -25.21 0.56 5.23
CA SER A 126 -24.31 1.66 4.80
C SER A 126 -22.87 1.22 4.52
N PHE A 127 -22.40 0.10 5.09
CA PHE A 127 -21.10 -0.49 4.76
C PHE A 127 -20.95 -0.90 3.28
N HIS A 128 -22.03 -0.91 2.49
CA HIS A 128 -21.93 -1.01 1.03
C HIS A 128 -21.08 0.10 0.40
N LEU A 129 -21.14 1.33 0.92
CA LEU A 129 -20.38 2.46 0.36
C LEU A 129 -18.87 2.32 0.58
N PRO A 130 -18.36 2.09 1.82
CA PRO A 130 -16.95 1.78 2.04
C PRO A 130 -16.44 0.58 1.23
N ASN A 131 -17.27 -0.44 1.04
CA ASN A 131 -16.91 -1.60 0.23
C ASN A 131 -16.69 -1.24 -1.25
N LEU A 132 -17.58 -0.42 -1.84
CA LEU A 132 -17.41 0.08 -3.20
C LEU A 132 -16.18 0.99 -3.32
N LEU A 133 -15.94 1.83 -2.30
CA LEU A 133 -14.77 2.71 -2.25
C LEU A 133 -13.45 1.91 -2.20
N LEU A 134 -13.42 0.79 -1.46
CA LEU A 134 -12.28 -0.13 -1.43
C LEU A 134 -12.01 -0.76 -2.80
N LEU A 135 -13.07 -1.18 -3.51
CA LEU A 135 -12.92 -1.74 -4.87
C LEU A 135 -12.44 -0.69 -5.87
N LEU A 136 -13.00 0.52 -5.82
CA LEU A 136 -12.55 1.63 -6.65
C LEU A 136 -11.09 2.00 -6.35
N SER A 137 -10.72 2.01 -5.07
CA SER A 137 -9.35 2.23 -4.61
C SER A 137 -8.39 1.17 -5.16
N ALA A 138 -8.76 -0.11 -5.12
CA ALA A 138 -7.95 -1.18 -5.71
C ALA A 138 -7.68 -0.94 -7.21
N ILE A 139 -8.72 -0.59 -7.98
CA ILE A 139 -8.57 -0.27 -9.42
C ILE A 139 -7.63 0.92 -9.63
N LEU A 140 -7.81 1.99 -8.86
CA LEU A 140 -6.96 3.18 -8.94
C LEU A 140 -5.50 2.87 -8.55
N PHE A 141 -5.26 1.99 -7.58
CA PHE A 141 -3.90 1.55 -7.22
C PHE A 141 -3.26 0.70 -8.32
N PHE A 142 -4.02 -0.15 -9.00
CA PHE A 142 -3.51 -0.86 -10.17
C PHE A 142 -3.18 0.09 -11.34
N CYS A 143 -4.01 1.11 -11.58
CA CYS A 143 -3.67 2.18 -12.53
C CYS A 143 -2.40 2.94 -12.11
N SER A 144 -2.27 3.28 -10.83
CA SER A 144 -1.09 3.94 -10.27
C SER A 144 0.18 3.09 -10.45
N ALA A 145 0.09 1.77 -10.30
CA ALA A 145 1.22 0.86 -10.54
C ALA A 145 1.77 0.94 -11.97
N TYR A 146 0.92 1.27 -12.95
CA TYR A 146 1.35 1.49 -14.33
C TYR A 146 2.07 2.83 -14.51
N THR A 147 1.49 3.93 -14.01
CA THR A 147 2.04 5.28 -14.17
C THR A 147 3.30 5.50 -13.33
N PHE A 148 3.38 4.85 -12.16
CA PHE A 148 4.48 4.96 -11.20
C PHE A 148 5.86 4.72 -11.83
N VAL A 149 5.97 3.80 -12.79
CA VAL A 149 7.28 3.51 -13.44
C VAL A 149 7.79 4.68 -14.25
N ASN A 150 6.90 5.43 -14.88
CA ASN A 150 7.31 6.61 -15.63
C ASN A 150 7.70 7.73 -14.68
N ASP A 151 6.96 7.90 -13.59
CA ASP A 151 7.20 8.97 -12.61
C ASP A 151 8.47 8.71 -11.79
N ASN A 152 8.73 7.46 -11.39
CA ASN A 152 9.98 7.05 -10.74
C ASN A 152 11.20 7.27 -11.66
N LYS A 153 11.06 6.99 -12.97
CA LYS A 153 12.12 7.28 -13.96
C LYS A 153 12.41 8.77 -14.08
N LYS A 154 11.37 9.61 -14.11
CA LYS A 154 11.50 11.08 -14.13
C LYS A 154 12.17 11.57 -12.85
N PHE A 155 11.74 11.06 -11.70
CA PHE A 155 12.33 11.37 -10.39
C PHE A 155 13.84 11.08 -10.38
N LYS A 156 14.26 9.89 -10.81
CA LYS A 156 15.69 9.53 -10.88
C LYS A 156 16.50 10.44 -11.80
N LYS A 157 15.96 10.83 -12.95
CA LYS A 157 16.63 11.79 -13.86
C LYS A 157 16.84 13.15 -13.21
N ILE A 158 15.84 13.65 -12.50
CA ILE A 158 15.92 14.94 -11.80
C ILE A 158 16.94 14.86 -10.67
N MET A 159 16.93 13.79 -9.87
CA MET A 159 17.91 13.58 -8.80
C MET A 159 19.34 13.50 -9.34
N ALA A 160 19.58 12.73 -10.41
CA ALA A 160 20.90 12.65 -11.06
C ALA A 160 21.40 14.02 -11.57
N SER A 161 20.49 14.87 -12.08
CA SER A 161 20.84 16.22 -12.52
C SER A 161 21.14 17.18 -11.36
N MET A 162 20.52 16.98 -10.19
CA MET A 162 20.75 17.79 -8.98
C MET A 162 22.09 17.45 -8.32
N ASP A 163 22.50 16.18 -8.34
CA ASP A 163 23.77 15.73 -7.75
C ASP A 163 24.97 15.89 -8.69
N GLY A 164 24.77 16.35 -9.93
CA GLY A 164 25.83 16.50 -10.93
C GLY A 164 26.44 15.16 -11.42
N ILE A 165 25.74 14.04 -11.23
CA ILE A 165 26.22 12.70 -11.57
C ILE A 165 25.78 12.32 -12.99
N PRO A 166 26.70 12.02 -13.93
CA PRO A 166 26.35 11.63 -15.29
C PRO A 166 25.67 10.24 -15.34
N ILE A 167 24.56 10.17 -16.08
CA ILE A 167 23.64 9.04 -16.25
C ILE A 167 24.33 7.73 -16.70
N SER A 168 25.55 7.80 -17.25
CA SER A 168 26.28 6.64 -17.75
C SER A 168 26.84 5.70 -16.67
N LYS A 169 26.95 6.13 -15.41
CA LYS A 169 27.54 5.28 -14.36
C LYS A 169 26.55 4.41 -13.60
N GLU A 170 25.25 4.71 -13.61
CA GLU A 170 24.31 3.98 -12.75
C GLU A 170 23.79 2.67 -13.37
N SER A 171 23.88 2.50 -14.70
CA SER A 171 23.63 1.21 -15.34
C SER A 171 24.70 0.16 -15.02
N ASP A 172 25.91 0.60 -14.69
CA ASP A 172 27.04 -0.29 -14.38
C ASP A 172 27.14 -0.61 -12.88
N VAL A 173 26.52 0.20 -12.01
CA VAL A 173 26.42 -0.08 -10.56
C VAL A 173 25.40 -1.20 -10.25
N PHE A 174 24.41 -1.42 -11.13
CA PHE A 174 23.37 -2.44 -10.92
C PHE A 174 23.69 -3.82 -11.54
N LYS A 175 24.85 -3.97 -12.19
CA LYS A 175 25.33 -5.29 -12.63
C LYS A 175 26.45 -5.70 -11.68
N PRO A 176 26.24 -6.69 -10.77
CA PRO A 176 27.36 -7.20 -10.00
C PRO A 176 28.37 -7.74 -11.02
N ASP A 177 29.58 -7.19 -11.02
CA ASP A 177 30.65 -7.63 -11.90
C ASP A 177 30.91 -9.10 -11.55
N ALA A 178 30.72 -10.00 -12.53
CA ALA A 178 30.90 -11.44 -12.34
C ALA A 178 32.30 -11.78 -11.81
N LYS A 179 33.27 -10.87 -11.98
CA LYS A 179 34.61 -10.97 -11.41
C LYS A 179 34.68 -10.73 -9.90
N GLN A 180 33.81 -9.89 -9.33
CA GLN A 180 33.72 -9.69 -7.87
C GLN A 180 33.10 -10.89 -7.17
N LEU A 181 32.06 -11.49 -7.75
CA LEU A 181 31.45 -12.74 -7.25
C LEU A 181 32.44 -13.92 -7.30
N ALA A 182 33.24 -14.03 -8.36
CA ALA A 182 34.28 -15.06 -8.47
C ALA A 182 35.48 -14.83 -7.53
N ALA A 183 35.72 -13.58 -7.11
CA ALA A 183 36.78 -13.24 -6.15
C ALA A 183 36.36 -13.55 -4.70
N GLU A 184 35.10 -13.30 -4.32
CA GLU A 184 34.55 -13.70 -3.01
C GLU A 184 34.45 -15.23 -2.87
N GLU A 185 34.11 -15.96 -3.93
CA GLU A 185 34.07 -17.44 -3.90
C GLU A 185 35.47 -18.06 -3.71
N ARG A 186 36.50 -17.45 -4.29
CA ARG A 186 37.90 -17.86 -4.07
C ARG A 186 38.40 -17.54 -2.66
N LEU A 187 38.04 -16.38 -2.09
CA LEU A 187 38.41 -15.99 -0.72
C LEU A 187 37.70 -16.82 0.35
N GLY A 188 36.45 -17.24 0.11
CA GLY A 188 35.72 -18.14 1.00
C GLY A 188 36.28 -19.57 1.04
N SER A 189 36.85 -20.06 -0.07
CA SER A 189 37.45 -21.41 -0.11
C SER A 189 38.77 -21.51 0.66
N THR A 190 39.55 -20.43 0.79
CA THR A 190 40.85 -20.45 1.49
C THR A 190 40.72 -20.36 3.01
N GLN A 191 39.63 -19.80 3.52
CA GLN A 191 39.35 -19.76 4.97
C GLN A 191 38.83 -21.09 5.52
N SER A 192 38.19 -21.92 4.69
CA SER A 192 37.69 -23.24 5.12
C SER A 192 38.79 -24.33 5.21
N SER A 193 40.02 -24.07 4.72
CA SER A 193 41.11 -25.05 4.75
C SER A 193 42.10 -24.85 5.91
N HIS A 194 41.91 -23.82 6.74
CA HIS A 194 42.79 -23.53 7.88
C HIS A 194 42.19 -23.90 9.25
N ASP A 195 40.93 -24.33 9.29
CA ASP A 195 40.22 -24.80 10.49
C ASP A 195 39.95 -26.33 10.46
N GLN A 196 40.94 -27.11 9.98
CA GLN A 196 41.07 -28.55 10.27
C GLN A 196 42.49 -28.89 10.71
#